data_AF-A0A421GYC8-F1
#
_entry.id   AF-A0A421GYC8-F1
#
_cell.length_a   1.000
_cell.length_b   1.000
_cell.length_c   1.000
_cell.angle_alpha   90.00
_cell.angle_beta   90.00
_cell.angle_gamma   90.00
#
_symmetry.space_group_name_H-M   'P 1'
#
loop_
_entity.id
_entity.type
_entity.pdbx_description
1 polymer ?
#
loop_
_entity_poly.entity_id
_entity_poly.type
_entity_poly.pdbx_seq_one_letter_code
_entity_poly.pdbx_strand_id
1 'polypeptide(L)'
;MGSQGLRRSMSIRSMNRLVMDYLVGKGYRKVAEAFWRDSATKPHVDLQSVQERMSIQQLLIKGQIQKARGKLATMDPDFLEKNSGMDFLLAKQELIELIKAHNIEDALQFAIKNLAPFGQKSVSLST
;
A
#
# COMPACT_ATOMS: atom_id res chain seq x y z
N MET A 1 43.28 -7.42 30.83
CA MET A 1 42.91 -6.96 29.48
C MET A 1 41.40 -7.14 29.34
N GLY A 2 40.62 -6.17 29.84
CA GLY A 2 39.16 -6.29 29.92
C GLY A 2 38.50 -5.87 28.61
N SER A 3 37.89 -6.82 27.91
CA SER A 3 37.06 -6.59 26.72
C SER A 3 35.82 -5.78 27.09
N GLN A 4 35.89 -4.46 26.92
CA GLN A 4 34.71 -3.59 26.88
C GLN A 4 33.98 -3.84 25.55
N GLY A 5 33.02 -4.76 25.56
CA GLY A 5 32.03 -4.86 24.50
C GLY A 5 31.19 -3.58 24.51
N LEU A 6 31.45 -2.70 23.54
CA LEU A 6 30.74 -1.44 23.36
C LEU A 6 29.27 -1.74 23.02
N ARG A 7 28.41 -1.91 24.03
CA ARG A 7 26.96 -1.82 23.83
C ARG A 7 26.69 -0.41 23.33
N ARG A 8 26.50 -0.24 22.01
CA ARG A 8 26.02 1.01 21.43
C ARG A 8 24.66 1.30 22.04
N SER A 9 24.64 2.09 23.11
CA SER A 9 23.40 2.60 23.69
C SER A 9 22.78 3.53 22.65
N MET A 10 21.59 3.17 22.15
CA MET A 10 20.85 4.05 21.24
C MET A 10 20.49 5.35 21.98
N SER A 11 20.63 6.48 21.29
CA SER A 11 20.14 7.75 21.85
C SER A 11 18.60 7.74 21.91
N ILE A 12 18.03 8.42 22.90
CA ILE A 12 16.57 8.58 23.01
C ILE A 12 15.97 9.21 21.74
N ARG A 13 16.70 10.13 21.09
CA ARG A 13 16.30 10.72 19.81
C ARG A 13 16.22 9.68 18.71
N SER A 14 17.21 8.80 18.61
CA SER A 14 17.22 7.70 17.63
C SER A 14 16.10 6.69 17.89
N MET A 15 15.84 6.38 19.15
CA MET A 15 14.74 5.50 19.55
C MET A 15 13.39 6.12 19.21
N ASN A 16 13.16 7.38 19.57
CA ASN A 16 11.90 8.07 19.26
C ASN A 16 11.66 8.14 17.76
N ARG A 17 12.70 8.35 16.96
CA ARG A 17 12.57 8.33 15.50
C ARG A 17 12.12 6.97 14.99
N LEU A 18 12.73 5.89 15.48
CA LEU A 18 12.36 4.52 15.10
C LEU A 18 10.92 4.18 15.50
N VAL A 19 10.50 4.59 16.69
CA VAL A 19 9.11 4.45 17.14
C VAL A 19 8.17 5.24 16.23
N MET A 20 8.48 6.50 15.93
CA MET A 20 7.67 7.32 15.03
C MET A 20 7.54 6.68 13.64
N ASP A 21 8.65 6.21 13.06
CA ASP A 21 8.65 5.58 11.74
C ASP A 21 7.82 4.28 11.74
N TYR A 22 7.84 3.51 12.83
CA TYR A 22 6.96 2.35 13.00
C TYR A 22 5.48 2.73 13.08
N LEU A 23 5.13 3.73 13.90
CA LEU A 23 3.74 4.18 14.07
C LEU A 23 3.16 4.68 12.75
N VAL A 24 3.95 5.47 12.01
CA VAL A 24 3.62 5.96 10.67
C VAL A 24 3.50 4.79 9.69
N GLY A 25 4.47 3.88 9.66
CA GLY A 25 4.50 2.74 8.74
C GLY A 25 3.35 1.74 8.95
N LYS A 26 2.86 1.60 10.18
CA LYS A 26 1.67 0.80 10.52
C LYS A 26 0.35 1.56 10.38
N GLY A 27 0.40 2.85 10.08
CA GLY A 27 -0.80 3.66 9.94
C GLY A 27 -1.49 3.99 11.26
N TYR A 28 -0.78 3.92 12.39
CA TYR A 28 -1.29 4.24 13.72
C TYR A 28 -1.35 5.75 13.94
N ARG A 29 -2.12 6.47 13.10
CA ARG A 29 -2.17 7.94 13.05
C ARG A 29 -2.36 8.57 14.42
N LYS A 30 -3.41 8.18 15.16
CA LYS A 30 -3.72 8.76 16.48
C LYS A 30 -2.59 8.57 17.49
N VAL A 31 -1.91 7.41 17.42
CA VAL A 31 -0.77 7.10 18.29
C VAL A 31 0.45 7.91 17.87
N ALA A 32 0.70 8.05 16.56
CA ALA A 32 1.75 8.90 16.03
C ALA A 32 1.56 10.38 16.41
N GLU A 33 0.33 10.89 16.37
CA GLU A 33 0.00 12.26 16.81
C GLU A 33 0.24 12.45 18.30
N ALA A 34 -0.25 11.53 19.14
CA ALA A 34 0.01 11.58 20.58
C ALA A 34 1.51 11.51 20.88
N PHE A 35 2.22 10.57 20.25
CA PHE A 35 3.65 10.39 20.40
C PHE A 35 4.43 11.62 19.94
N TRP A 36 4.01 12.30 18.87
CA TRP A 36 4.63 13.55 18.43
C TRP A 36 4.49 14.64 19.49
N ARG A 37 3.29 14.84 20.06
CA ARG A 37 3.07 15.84 21.12
C ARG A 37 3.97 15.60 22.33
N ASP A 38 4.12 14.35 22.74
CA ASP A 38 4.82 14.00 23.97
C ASP A 38 6.35 13.94 23.80
N SER A 39 6.83 13.50 22.64
CA SER A 39 8.26 13.29 22.38
C SER A 39 8.92 14.41 21.56
N ALA A 40 8.14 15.39 21.09
CA ALA A 40 8.52 16.39 20.09
C ALA A 40 9.12 15.81 18.78
N THR A 41 8.96 14.51 18.55
CA THR A 41 9.52 13.83 17.37
C THR A 41 8.52 13.93 16.24
N LYS A 42 8.81 14.77 15.23
CA LYS A 42 7.91 14.98 14.09
C LYS A 42 7.95 13.78 13.13
N PRO A 43 6.79 13.33 12.60
CA PRO A 43 6.76 12.36 11.52
C PRO A 43 7.40 12.93 10.24
N HIS A 44 8.00 12.05 9.44
CA HIS A 44 8.68 12.42 8.20
C HIS A 44 7.74 12.52 6.98
N VAL A 45 6.52 12.04 7.13
CA VAL A 45 5.43 12.17 6.16
C VAL A 45 4.24 12.86 6.82
N ASP A 46 3.38 13.41 5.97
CA ASP A 46 2.07 13.87 6.40
C ASP A 46 1.21 12.69 6.88
N LEU A 47 0.66 12.83 8.08
CA LEU A 47 -0.16 11.81 8.72
C LEU A 47 -1.51 11.62 8.04
N GLN A 48 -2.00 12.62 7.30
CA GLN A 48 -3.20 12.48 6.49
C GLN A 48 -2.93 11.55 5.29
N SER A 49 -1.80 11.72 4.58
CA SER A 49 -1.40 10.80 3.51
C SER A 49 -1.25 9.33 3.99
N VAL A 50 -0.83 9.13 5.24
CA VAL A 50 -0.79 7.80 5.87
C VAL A 50 -2.21 7.22 6.00
N GLN A 51 -3.16 8.03 6.47
CA GLN A 51 -4.56 7.62 6.62
C GLN A 51 -5.21 7.24 5.29
N GLU A 52 -4.89 7.98 4.22
CA GLU A 52 -5.37 7.69 2.87
C GLU A 52 -4.87 6.33 2.38
N ARG A 53 -3.56 6.06 2.48
CA ARG A 53 -2.99 4.75 2.13
C ARG A 53 -3.60 3.61 2.93
N MET A 54 -3.81 3.80 4.23
CA MET A 54 -4.47 2.79 5.08
C MET A 54 -5.90 2.51 4.63
N SER A 55 -6.64 3.53 4.21
CA SER A 55 -8.01 3.34 3.73
C SER A 55 -8.06 2.56 2.42
N ILE A 56 -7.09 2.75 1.53
CA ILE A 56 -6.94 1.95 0.29
C ILE A 56 -6.63 0.51 0.66
N GLN A 57 -5.67 0.27 1.56
CA GLN A 57 -5.34 -1.08 2.04
C GLN A 57 -6.55 -1.79 2.66
N GLN A 58 -7.36 -1.09 3.45
CA GLN A 58 -8.59 -1.66 4.02
C GLN A 58 -9.61 -2.06 2.96
N LEU A 59 -9.76 -1.27 1.89
CA LEU A 59 -10.64 -1.63 0.76
C LEU A 59 -10.13 -2.89 0.05
N LEU A 60 -8.80 -3.00 -0.16
CA LEU A 60 -8.18 -4.19 -0.76
C LEU A 60 -8.39 -5.44 0.10
N ILE A 61 -8.16 -5.35 1.41
CA ILE A 61 -8.38 -6.48 2.35
C ILE A 61 -9.84 -6.93 2.35
N LYS A 62 -10.79 -6.01 2.18
CA LYS A 62 -12.22 -6.30 2.11
C LYS A 62 -12.69 -6.81 0.73
N GLY A 63 -11.80 -6.96 -0.24
CA GLY A 63 -12.17 -7.32 -1.63
C GLY A 63 -12.90 -6.21 -2.39
N GLN A 64 -12.91 -4.97 -1.88
CA GLN A 64 -13.59 -3.84 -2.51
C GLN A 64 -12.66 -3.16 -3.54
N ILE A 65 -12.22 -3.93 -4.54
CA ILE A 65 -11.12 -3.53 -5.43
C ILE A 65 -11.47 -2.29 -6.26
N GLN A 66 -12.68 -2.21 -6.80
CA GLN A 66 -13.12 -1.04 -7.57
C GLN A 66 -13.08 0.27 -6.75
N LYS A 67 -13.52 0.21 -5.49
CA LYS A 67 -13.42 1.36 -4.59
C LYS A 67 -11.97 1.72 -4.28
N ALA A 68 -11.10 0.72 -4.12
CA ALA A 68 -9.67 0.95 -3.91
C ALA A 68 -9.03 1.62 -5.14
N ARG A 69 -9.35 1.16 -6.36
CA ARG A 69 -8.90 1.76 -7.63
C ARG A 69 -9.36 3.22 -7.76
N GLY A 70 -10.64 3.49 -7.49
CA GLY A 70 -11.16 4.87 -7.52
C GLY A 70 -10.45 5.79 -6.53
N LYS A 71 -10.16 5.29 -5.32
CA LYS A 71 -9.41 6.06 -4.33
C LYS A 71 -7.94 6.27 -4.69
N LEU A 72 -7.30 5.28 -5.30
CA LEU A 72 -5.96 5.42 -5.87
C LEU A 72 -5.93 6.51 -6.95
N ALA A 73 -6.88 6.48 -7.90
CA ALA A 73 -6.96 7.47 -8.97
C ALA A 73 -7.23 8.89 -8.46
N THR A 74 -7.93 9.03 -7.33
CA THR A 74 -8.12 10.35 -6.67
C THR A 74 -6.83 10.85 -6.01
N MET A 75 -6.03 9.94 -5.46
CA MET A 75 -4.80 10.26 -4.74
C MET A 75 -3.62 10.52 -5.69
N ASP A 76 -3.50 9.72 -6.75
CA ASP A 76 -2.49 9.83 -7.80
C ASP A 76 -3.10 9.30 -9.12
N PRO A 77 -3.62 10.18 -9.99
CA PRO A 77 -4.31 9.80 -11.23
C PRO A 77 -3.49 8.91 -12.16
N ASP A 78 -2.16 9.11 -12.20
CA ASP A 78 -1.27 8.40 -13.11
C ASP A 78 -0.66 7.14 -12.47
N PHE A 79 -1.01 6.82 -11.21
CA PHE A 79 -0.34 5.76 -10.45
C PHE A 79 -0.36 4.42 -11.19
N LEU A 80 -1.51 4.04 -11.74
CA LEU A 80 -1.70 2.76 -12.43
C LEU A 80 -1.01 2.75 -13.79
N GLU A 81 -0.95 3.88 -14.49
CA GLU A 81 -0.23 4.01 -15.76
C GLU A 81 1.28 3.87 -15.54
N LYS A 82 1.82 4.52 -14.50
CA LYS A 82 3.23 4.44 -14.10
C LYS A 82 3.60 3.07 -13.53
N ASN A 83 2.63 2.35 -12.95
CA ASN A 83 2.83 1.06 -12.28
C ASN A 83 1.94 -0.02 -12.91
N SER A 84 2.16 -0.32 -14.18
CA SER A 84 1.37 -1.31 -14.95
C SER A 84 1.30 -2.70 -14.29
N GLY A 85 2.35 -3.11 -13.57
CA GLY A 85 2.34 -4.35 -12.78
C GLY A 85 1.34 -4.33 -11.62
N MET A 86 1.15 -3.18 -10.95
CA MET A 86 0.14 -3.04 -9.91
C MET A 86 -1.27 -3.00 -10.50
N ASP A 87 -1.45 -2.36 -11.65
CA ASP A 87 -2.74 -2.37 -12.35
C ASP A 87 -3.17 -3.80 -12.71
N PHE A 88 -2.24 -4.61 -13.23
CA PHE A 88 -2.48 -6.02 -13.50
C PHE A 88 -2.88 -6.80 -12.24
N LEU A 89 -2.16 -6.62 -11.12
CA LEU A 89 -2.46 -7.32 -9.87
C LEU A 89 -3.83 -6.93 -9.31
N LEU A 90 -4.21 -5.65 -9.40
CA LEU A 90 -5.53 -5.18 -9.00
C LEU A 90 -6.63 -5.76 -9.90
N ALA A 91 -6.43 -5.77 -11.22
CA ALA A 91 -7.37 -6.40 -12.16
C ALA A 91 -7.52 -7.91 -11.88
N LYS A 92 -6.41 -8.61 -11.60
CA LYS A 92 -6.45 -10.03 -11.23
C LYS A 92 -7.24 -10.26 -9.93
N GLN A 93 -7.02 -9.43 -8.91
CA GLN A 93 -7.75 -9.55 -7.65
C GLN A 93 -9.25 -9.29 -7.87
N GLU A 94 -9.61 -8.31 -8.69
CA GLU A 94 -11.01 -8.04 -9.01
C GLU A 94 -11.69 -9.22 -9.71
N LEU A 95 -11.01 -9.85 -10.66
CA LEU A 95 -11.50 -11.09 -11.28
C LEU A 95 -11.76 -12.17 -10.22
N ILE A 96 -10.84 -12.36 -9.27
CA ILE A 96 -11.01 -13.33 -8.17
C ILE A 96 -12.26 -12.99 -7.33
N GLU A 97 -12.51 -11.72 -7.03
CA GLU A 97 -13.70 -11.32 -6.29
C GLU A 97 -15.01 -11.57 -7.09
N LEU A 98 -15.00 -11.34 -8.41
CA LEU A 98 -16.15 -11.68 -9.28
C LEU A 98 -16.42 -13.19 -9.31
N ILE A 99 -15.37 -14.01 -9.41
CA ILE A 99 -15.48 -15.48 -9.36
C ILE A 99 -16.02 -15.95 -8.01
N LYS A 100 -15.53 -15.39 -6.90
CA LYS A 100 -16.02 -15.71 -5.55
C LYS A 100 -17.49 -15.33 -5.35
N ALA A 101 -17.98 -14.31 -6.06
CA ALA A 101 -19.38 -13.91 -6.04
C ALA A 101 -20.27 -14.80 -6.95
N HIS A 102 -19.72 -15.85 -7.58
CA HIS A 102 -20.40 -16.71 -8.56
C HIS A 102 -20.95 -15.96 -9.78
N ASN A 103 -20.40 -14.78 -10.08
CA ASN A 103 -20.81 -13.98 -11.22
C ASN A 103 -19.91 -14.27 -12.43
N ILE A 104 -20.14 -15.42 -13.06
CA ILE A 104 -19.23 -15.98 -14.07
C ILE A 104 -19.24 -15.18 -15.38
N GLU A 105 -20.41 -14.67 -15.79
CA GLU A 105 -20.54 -13.87 -17.01
C GLU A 105 -19.76 -12.55 -16.91
N ASP A 106 -19.95 -11.80 -15.82
CA ASP A 106 -19.21 -10.56 -15.60
C ASP A 106 -17.72 -10.82 -15.39
N ALA A 107 -17.34 -11.92 -14.71
CA ALA A 107 -15.95 -12.33 -14.59
C ALA A 107 -15.31 -12.57 -15.96
N LEU A 108 -15.99 -13.25 -16.86
CA LEU A 108 -15.50 -13.53 -18.21
C LEU A 108 -15.34 -12.24 -19.03
N GLN A 109 -16.36 -11.39 -19.06
CA GLN A 109 -16.31 -10.10 -19.76
C GLN A 109 -15.20 -9.20 -19.18
N PHE A 110 -15.06 -9.19 -17.86
CA PHE A 110 -14.01 -8.45 -17.19
C PHE A 110 -12.62 -8.94 -17.58
N ALA A 111 -12.40 -10.27 -17.62
CA ALA A 111 -11.11 -10.85 -17.97
C ALA A 111 -10.72 -10.51 -19.42
N ILE A 112 -11.65 -10.61 -20.36
CA ILE A 112 -11.41 -10.27 -21.76
C ILE A 112 -11.05 -8.78 -21.90
N LYS A 113 -11.82 -7.90 -21.26
CA LYS A 113 -11.63 -6.46 -21.38
C LYS A 113 -10.37 -5.96 -20.68
N ASN A 114 -10.10 -6.44 -19.46
CA ASN A 114 -9.11 -5.83 -18.57
C ASN A 114 -7.83 -6.67 -18.40
N LEU A 115 -7.86 -7.99 -18.63
CA LEU A 115 -6.68 -8.84 -18.45
C LEU A 115 -6.05 -9.29 -19.78
N ALA A 116 -6.82 -9.48 -20.84
CA ALA A 116 -6.29 -9.87 -22.15
C ALA A 116 -5.19 -8.92 -22.70
N PRO A 117 -5.28 -7.59 -22.54
CA PRO A 117 -4.22 -6.68 -23.00
C PRO A 117 -2.86 -6.91 -22.34
N PHE A 118 -2.84 -7.44 -21.11
CA PHE A 118 -1.59 -7.77 -20.41
C PHE A 118 -0.91 -9.00 -21.00
N GLY A 119 -1.68 -9.99 -21.47
CA GLY A 119 -1.14 -11.18 -22.14
C GLY A 119 -0.47 -10.88 -23.49
N GLN A 120 -0.97 -9.86 -24.20
CA GLN A 120 -0.37 -9.42 -25.47
C GLN A 120 0.96 -8.66 -25.24
N LYS A 121 1.01 -7.79 -24.22
CA LYS A 121 2.23 -7.04 -23.86
C LYS A 121 3.41 -7.93 -23.47
N SER A 122 3.17 -9.05 -22.78
CA SER A 122 4.26 -9.99 -22.41
C SER A 122 4.84 -10.73 -23.61
N VAL A 123 4.02 -11.01 -24.63
CA VAL A 123 4.47 -11.70 -25.84
C VAL A 123 5.34 -10.80 -26.72
N SER A 124 5.01 -9.50 -26.82
CA SER A 124 5.78 -8.55 -27.63
C SER A 124 7.13 -8.12 -27.05
N LEU A 125 7.40 -8.38 -25.76
CA LEU A 125 8.68 -8.05 -25.10
C LEU A 125 9.69 -9.22 -25.13
N SER A 126 9.31 -10.36 -25.74
CA SER A 126 10.13 -11.59 -25.79
C SER A 126 10.71 -11.90 -27.18
N THR A 127 10.63 -10.95 -28.11
CA THR A 127 11.17 -11.01 -29.49
C THR A 127 12.08 -9.82 -29.74
#